data_AF-A0AAD0RN65-F1
#
_entry.id   AF-A0AAD0RN65-F1
#
_cell.length_a   1.000
_cell.length_b   1.000
_cell.length_c   1.000
_cell.angle_alpha   90.00
_cell.angle_beta   90.00
_cell.angle_gamma   90.00
#
_symmetry.space_group_name_H-M   'P 1'
#
loop_
_entity.id
_entity.type
_entity.pdbx_description
1 polymer ?
#
loop_
_entity_poly.entity_id
_entity_poly.type
_entity_poly.pdbx_seq_one_letter_code
_entity_poly.pdbx_strand_id
1 'polypeptide(L)'
;MTLLFQGAGMTTERPDSPCIAVCSTAVGDDICRGCARSFDEISNWCFMDAEERERVWLQLPLRQRGLKIAAVFTCLPELHQVEDGEWMSVPCLSLWFRMDGDCLFWREREGAVCQRDCAGWSPAQVAAFLREQAGAEHH
;
A
#
# COMPACT_ATOMS: atom_id res chain seq x y z
N MET A 1 -12.93 -44.55 -28.20
CA MET A 1 -12.93 -43.70 -26.98
C MET A 1 -11.52 -43.15 -26.79
N THR A 2 -11.17 -42.10 -27.54
CA THR A 2 -9.91 -41.38 -27.34
C THR A 2 -10.30 -40.10 -26.59
N LEU A 3 -9.99 -40.06 -25.30
CA LEU A 3 -10.19 -38.88 -24.46
C LEU A 3 -9.23 -37.80 -24.95
N LEU A 4 -9.80 -36.70 -25.42
CA LEU A 4 -9.08 -35.45 -25.68
C LEU A 4 -8.67 -34.87 -24.33
N PHE A 5 -7.41 -35.05 -23.93
CA PHE A 5 -6.77 -34.20 -22.93
C PHE A 5 -6.54 -32.83 -23.59
N GLN A 6 -7.54 -31.96 -23.47
CA GLN A 6 -7.37 -30.55 -23.78
C GLN A 6 -6.51 -29.93 -22.69
N GLY A 7 -5.23 -29.70 -23.01
CA GLY A 7 -4.39 -28.80 -22.23
C GLY A 7 -4.98 -27.39 -22.28
N ALA A 8 -5.62 -26.99 -21.20
CA ALA A 8 -6.06 -25.62 -21.01
C ALA A 8 -4.83 -24.71 -20.99
N GLY A 9 -4.86 -23.70 -21.86
CA GLY A 9 -3.80 -22.70 -21.99
C GLY A 9 -3.56 -21.97 -20.68
N MET A 10 -2.30 -21.69 -20.41
CA MET A 10 -1.90 -20.75 -19.37
C MET A 10 -2.30 -19.34 -19.81
N THR A 11 -3.52 -18.93 -19.47
CA THR A 11 -3.87 -17.52 -19.38
C THR A 11 -3.07 -16.93 -18.22
N THR A 12 -2.34 -15.84 -18.45
CA THR A 12 -1.71 -15.05 -17.39
C THR A 12 -2.78 -14.30 -16.62
N GLU A 13 -3.69 -15.02 -15.96
CA GLU A 13 -4.69 -14.44 -15.06
C GLU A 13 -4.06 -14.16 -13.70
N ARG A 14 -4.40 -13.01 -13.15
CA ARG A 14 -4.00 -12.61 -11.80
C ARG A 14 -4.52 -13.68 -10.81
N PRO A 15 -3.75 -14.07 -9.78
CA PRO A 15 -4.22 -15.06 -8.81
C PRO A 15 -5.51 -14.58 -8.12
N ASP A 16 -6.33 -15.52 -7.66
CA ASP A 16 -7.63 -15.24 -7.00
C ASP A 16 -7.51 -14.39 -5.72
N SER A 17 -6.32 -14.32 -5.13
CA SER A 17 -6.03 -13.57 -3.91
C SER A 17 -4.61 -13.02 -3.92
N PRO A 18 -4.39 -11.80 -3.42
CA PRO A 18 -3.06 -11.20 -3.26
C PRO A 18 -2.25 -11.77 -2.08
N CYS A 19 -2.79 -12.78 -1.38
CA CYS A 19 -2.14 -13.36 -0.23
C CYS A 19 -0.85 -14.11 -0.61
N ILE A 20 0.23 -13.87 0.14
CA ILE A 20 1.52 -14.57 -0.02
C ILE A 20 1.77 -15.60 1.10
N ALA A 21 0.70 -16.06 1.77
CA ALA A 21 0.74 -16.98 2.90
C ALA A 21 1.56 -16.49 4.12
N VAL A 22 1.75 -15.18 4.25
CA VAL A 22 2.29 -14.52 5.46
C VAL A 22 1.23 -13.56 5.97
N CYS A 23 0.82 -13.73 7.23
CA CYS A 23 -0.23 -12.92 7.85
C CYS A 23 0.21 -12.41 9.21
N SER A 24 0.33 -11.09 9.34
CA SER A 24 0.62 -10.43 10.61
C SER A 24 -0.65 -9.89 11.30
N THR A 25 -1.78 -9.81 10.59
CA THR A 25 -3.05 -9.39 11.20
C THR A 25 -3.59 -10.45 12.16
N ALA A 26 -3.22 -11.73 11.98
CA ALA A 26 -3.50 -12.80 12.93
C ALA A 26 -2.89 -12.57 14.33
N VAL A 27 -1.86 -11.71 14.44
CA VAL A 27 -1.23 -11.33 15.71
C VAL A 27 -1.56 -9.88 16.12
N GLY A 28 -2.51 -9.24 15.45
CA GLY A 28 -3.08 -7.95 15.84
C GLY A 28 -2.66 -6.73 15.02
N ASP A 29 -1.90 -6.88 13.93
CA ASP A 29 -1.63 -5.76 13.03
C ASP A 29 -2.89 -5.37 12.22
N ASP A 30 -3.18 -4.08 12.05
CA ASP A 30 -4.31 -3.61 11.23
C ASP A 30 -4.06 -3.78 9.71
N ILE A 31 -2.79 -3.78 9.31
CA ILE A 31 -2.35 -3.99 7.93
C ILE A 31 -1.39 -5.17 7.90
N CYS A 32 -1.64 -6.10 6.98
CA CYS A 32 -0.79 -7.26 6.80
C CYS A 32 0.58 -6.87 6.23
N ARG A 33 1.66 -7.12 6.97
CA ARG A 33 3.03 -6.88 6.49
C ARG A 33 3.42 -7.70 5.27
N GLY A 34 2.72 -8.81 5.01
CA GLY A 34 2.95 -9.68 3.85
C GLY A 34 2.29 -9.17 2.58
N CYS A 35 0.96 -9.09 2.57
CA CYS A 35 0.20 -8.73 1.37
C CYS A 35 -0.21 -7.25 1.27
N ALA A 36 -0.04 -6.45 2.32
CA ALA A 36 -0.44 -5.04 2.42
C ALA A 36 -1.96 -4.76 2.43
N ARG A 37 -2.80 -5.79 2.57
CA ARG A 37 -4.24 -5.62 2.82
C ARG A 37 -4.53 -5.26 4.27
N SER A 38 -5.61 -4.52 4.49
CA SER A 38 -6.15 -4.31 5.84
C SER A 38 -6.78 -5.59 6.40
N PHE A 39 -6.98 -5.64 7.72
CA PHE A 39 -7.71 -6.74 8.36
C PHE A 39 -9.12 -6.91 7.77
N ASP A 40 -9.83 -5.80 7.53
CA ASP A 40 -11.18 -5.82 6.96
C ASP A 40 -11.22 -6.40 5.55
N GLU A 41 -10.25 -6.05 4.71
CA GLU A 41 -10.12 -6.61 3.36
C GLU A 41 -9.78 -8.10 3.38
N ILE A 42 -9.01 -8.56 4.38
CA ILE A 42 -8.67 -9.97 4.53
C ILE A 42 -9.89 -10.77 4.98
N SER A 43 -10.59 -10.29 6.01
CA SER A 43 -11.75 -10.96 6.60
C SER A 43 -12.95 -11.02 5.65
N ASN A 44 -13.11 -10.00 4.81
CA ASN A 44 -14.25 -9.88 3.90
C ASN A 44 -13.97 -10.31 2.44
N TRP A 45 -12.74 -10.76 2.13
CA TRP A 45 -12.32 -11.03 0.74
C TRP A 45 -13.29 -11.91 -0.07
N CYS A 46 -13.82 -12.97 0.55
CA CYS A 46 -14.74 -13.91 -0.12
C CYS A 46 -16.15 -13.35 -0.33
N PHE A 47 -16.50 -12.26 0.35
CA PHE A 47 -17.79 -11.58 0.23
C PHE A 47 -17.73 -10.34 -0.68
N MET A 48 -16.53 -9.87 -1.02
CA MET A 48 -16.33 -8.74 -1.91
C MET A 48 -16.73 -9.06 -3.36
N ASP A 49 -17.35 -8.10 -4.02
CA ASP A 49 -17.64 -8.19 -5.44
C ASP A 49 -16.37 -8.01 -6.32
N ALA A 50 -16.52 -8.05 -7.64
CA ALA A 50 -15.38 -7.91 -8.55
C ALA A 50 -14.79 -6.49 -8.53
N GLU A 51 -15.62 -5.46 -8.35
CA GLU A 51 -15.19 -4.06 -8.34
C GLU A 51 -14.43 -3.74 -7.05
N GLU A 52 -14.94 -4.19 -5.90
CA GLU A 52 -14.29 -4.06 -4.60
C GLU A 52 -12.92 -4.75 -4.60
N ARG A 53 -12.84 -5.98 -5.13
CA ARG A 53 -11.57 -6.69 -5.26
C ARG A 53 -10.60 -5.97 -6.19
N GLU A 54 -11.07 -5.40 -7.30
CA GLU A 54 -10.22 -4.63 -8.20
C GLU A 54 -9.69 -3.36 -7.53
N ARG A 55 -10.52 -2.65 -6.74
CA ARG A 55 -10.06 -1.50 -5.95
C ARG A 55 -8.93 -1.90 -5.00
N VAL A 56 -9.07 -3.01 -4.28
CA VAL A 56 -7.99 -3.52 -3.41
C VAL A 56 -6.74 -3.78 -4.24
N TRP A 57 -6.85 -4.50 -5.36
CA TRP A 57 -5.71 -4.79 -6.24
C TRP A 57 -4.95 -3.55 -6.72
N LEU A 58 -5.66 -2.47 -7.06
CA LEU A 58 -5.05 -1.22 -7.51
C LEU A 58 -4.30 -0.50 -6.38
N GLN A 59 -4.73 -0.63 -5.12
CA GLN A 59 -4.07 0.01 -3.98
C GLN A 59 -2.82 -0.75 -3.51
N LEU A 60 -2.78 -2.08 -3.64
CA LEU A 60 -1.71 -2.89 -3.03
C LEU A 60 -0.28 -2.49 -3.44
N PRO A 61 0.04 -2.18 -4.72
CA PRO A 61 1.39 -1.73 -5.08
C PRO A 61 1.82 -0.46 -4.34
N LEU A 62 0.88 0.49 -4.17
CA LEU A 62 1.11 1.74 -3.43
C LEU A 62 1.33 1.42 -1.94
N ARG A 63 0.48 0.56 -1.37
CA ARG A 63 0.58 0.16 0.04
C ARG A 63 1.85 -0.61 0.36
N GLN A 64 2.28 -1.51 -0.52
CA GLN A 64 3.52 -2.26 -0.35
C GLN A 64 4.75 -1.35 -0.34
N ARG A 65 4.77 -0.29 -1.16
CA ARG A 65 5.82 0.74 -1.12
C ARG A 65 5.76 1.54 0.19
N GLY A 66 4.57 1.99 0.58
CA GLY A 66 4.36 2.71 1.83
C GLY A 66 4.78 1.91 3.06
N LEU A 67 4.46 0.61 3.13
CA LEU A 67 4.90 -0.29 4.20
C LEU A 67 6.42 -0.39 4.30
N LYS A 68 7.14 -0.46 3.17
CA LYS A 68 8.61 -0.50 3.17
C LYS A 68 9.22 0.80 3.71
N ILE A 69 8.58 1.95 3.45
CA ILE A 69 8.98 3.25 3.99
C ILE A 69 8.67 3.31 5.49
N ALA A 70 7.45 2.95 5.90
CA ALA A 70 7.03 2.90 7.30
C ALA A 70 7.92 1.97 8.16
N ALA A 71 8.39 0.85 7.59
CA ALA A 71 9.32 -0.04 8.25
C ALA A 71 10.65 0.63 8.65
N VAL A 72 11.11 1.65 7.91
CA VAL A 72 12.31 2.46 8.26
C VAL A 72 12.09 3.26 9.55
N PHE A 73 10.84 3.58 9.85
CA PHE A 73 10.42 4.23 11.10
C PHE A 73 10.11 3.25 12.22
N THR A 74 10.26 1.94 11.99
CA THR A 74 9.96 0.88 12.97
C THR A 74 8.51 0.92 13.45
N CYS A 75 7.58 1.30 12.57
CA CYS A 75 6.14 1.35 12.87
C CYS A 75 5.31 0.83 11.69
N LEU A 76 4.04 0.56 11.96
CA LEU A 76 3.04 0.35 10.92
C LEU A 76 2.41 1.68 10.53
N PRO A 77 2.09 1.86 9.25
CA PRO A 77 1.34 3.03 8.82
C PRO A 77 -0.15 2.86 9.16
N GLU A 78 -0.84 3.97 9.34
CA GLU A 78 -2.30 4.02 9.32
C GLU A 78 -2.77 4.42 7.92
N LEU A 79 -3.84 3.78 7.43
CA LEU A 79 -4.46 4.13 6.14
C LEU A 79 -5.56 5.17 6.35
N HIS A 80 -5.56 6.21 5.53
CA HIS A 80 -6.54 7.29 5.55
C HIS A 80 -7.21 7.34 4.18
N GLN A 81 -8.51 7.03 4.14
CA GLN A 81 -9.35 7.16 2.95
C GLN A 81 -10.01 8.52 2.95
N VAL A 82 -9.63 9.37 1.99
CA VAL A 82 -10.09 10.76 1.87
C VAL A 82 -10.40 11.05 0.40
N GLU A 83 -11.04 12.18 0.12
CA GLU A 83 -11.61 12.48 -1.21
C GLU A 83 -10.59 12.39 -2.35
N ASP A 84 -9.33 12.75 -2.09
CA ASP A 84 -8.25 12.75 -3.08
C ASP A 84 -7.43 11.45 -3.12
N GLY A 85 -7.91 10.39 -2.47
CA GLY A 85 -7.39 9.02 -2.52
C GLY A 85 -6.90 8.50 -1.17
N GLU A 86 -6.20 7.36 -1.21
CA GLU A 86 -5.64 6.76 0.00
C GLU A 86 -4.30 7.40 0.38
N TRP A 87 -4.14 7.70 1.66
CA TRP A 87 -2.92 8.26 2.25
C TRP A 87 -2.45 7.42 3.42
N MET A 88 -1.15 7.50 3.72
CA MET A 88 -0.56 6.86 4.89
C MET A 88 -0.01 7.89 5.86
N SER A 89 -0.20 7.66 7.14
CA SER A 89 0.55 8.35 8.19
C SER A 89 1.40 7.36 8.97
N VAL A 90 2.44 7.84 9.62
CA VAL A 90 3.18 7.09 10.64
C VAL A 90 3.27 7.94 11.91
N PRO A 91 3.27 7.34 13.11
CA PRO A 91 3.17 8.10 14.37
C PRO A 91 4.26 9.15 14.60
N CYS A 92 5.43 8.99 13.95
CA CYS A 92 6.57 9.88 14.10
C CYS A 92 6.66 10.98 13.03
N LEU A 93 5.68 11.10 12.13
CA LEU A 93 5.60 12.17 11.13
C LEU A 93 4.31 12.96 11.32
N SER A 94 4.40 14.29 11.22
CA SER A 94 3.24 15.20 11.12
C SER A 94 2.58 15.20 9.74
N LEU A 95 3.14 14.43 8.79
CA LEU A 95 2.73 14.40 7.39
C LEU A 95 2.06 13.08 7.03
N TRP A 96 1.13 13.18 6.09
CA TRP A 96 0.63 12.07 5.32
C TRP A 96 1.45 11.92 4.05
N PHE A 97 1.64 10.69 3.59
CA PHE A 97 2.39 10.39 2.38
C PHE A 97 1.76 9.24 1.60
N ARG A 98 2.05 9.18 0.31
CA ARG A 98 1.76 8.04 -0.57
C ARG A 98 2.76 8.00 -1.71
N MET A 99 2.91 6.83 -2.31
CA MET A 99 3.76 6.62 -3.48
C MET A 99 2.88 6.24 -4.66
N ASP A 100 3.05 6.86 -5.81
CA ASP A 100 2.49 6.42 -7.08
C ASP A 100 3.59 6.39 -8.14
N GLY A 101 3.86 5.22 -8.70
CA GLY A 101 5.05 5.03 -9.53
C GLY A 101 6.33 5.41 -8.78
N ASP A 102 7.14 6.25 -9.42
CA ASP A 102 8.35 6.82 -8.84
C ASP A 102 8.11 8.17 -8.13
N CYS A 103 6.87 8.64 -8.09
CA CYS A 103 6.51 9.90 -7.46
C CYS A 103 6.09 9.70 -6.00
N LEU A 104 6.73 10.45 -5.11
CA LEU A 104 6.31 10.62 -3.73
C LEU A 104 5.36 11.81 -3.63
N PHE A 105 4.24 11.61 -2.95
CA PHE A 105 3.30 12.67 -2.58
C PHE A 105 3.27 12.78 -1.06
N TRP A 106 3.22 14.00 -0.54
CA TRP A 106 3.06 14.25 0.89
C TRP A 106 2.24 15.52 1.14
N ARG A 107 1.66 15.60 2.33
CA ARG A 107 0.97 16.80 2.84
C ARG A 107 0.81 16.76 4.35
N GLU A 108 0.51 17.90 4.95
CA GLU A 108 -0.15 17.93 6.25
C GLU A 108 -1.61 17.50 6.13
N ARG A 109 -2.28 17.22 7.26
CA ARG A 109 -3.68 16.75 7.28
C ARG A 109 -4.63 17.62 6.46
N GLU A 110 -4.47 18.94 6.54
CA GLU A 110 -5.29 19.95 5.84
C GLU A 110 -4.44 20.79 4.88
N GLY A 111 -3.21 20.34 4.60
CA GLY A 111 -2.24 21.07 3.78
C GLY A 111 -2.37 20.77 2.29
N ALA A 112 -1.70 21.61 1.49
CA ALA A 112 -1.56 21.37 0.06
C ALA A 112 -0.75 20.10 -0.22
N VAL A 113 -1.10 19.41 -1.31
CA VAL A 113 -0.34 18.23 -1.76
C VAL A 113 0.95 18.68 -2.44
N CYS A 114 2.07 18.24 -1.88
CA CYS A 114 3.38 18.35 -2.49
C CYS A 114 3.75 17.04 -3.19
N GLN A 115 4.58 17.13 -4.23
CA GLN A 115 5.05 15.97 -4.97
C GLN A 115 6.52 16.09 -5.36
N ARG A 116 7.18 14.94 -5.50
CA ARG A 116 8.57 14.84 -5.92
C ARG A 116 8.82 13.54 -6.68
N ASP A 117 9.58 13.64 -7.76
CA ASP A 117 10.15 12.46 -8.42
C ASP A 117 11.27 11.86 -7.55
N CYS A 118 11.08 10.60 -7.19
CA CYS A 118 11.96 9.78 -6.37
C CYS A 118 12.44 8.54 -7.14
N ALA A 119 12.52 8.61 -8.47
CA ALA A 119 13.04 7.52 -9.29
C ALA A 119 14.40 7.03 -8.78
N GLY A 120 14.49 5.72 -8.53
CA GLY A 120 15.70 5.06 -8.01
C GLY A 120 15.98 5.27 -6.53
N TRP A 121 15.10 5.94 -5.77
CA TRP A 121 15.29 6.11 -4.33
C TRP A 121 14.96 4.82 -3.57
N SER A 122 15.80 4.51 -2.58
CA SER A 122 15.51 3.48 -1.59
C SER A 122 14.43 3.97 -0.60
N PRO A 123 13.71 3.05 0.07
CA PRO A 123 12.77 3.43 1.13
C PRO A 123 13.40 4.28 2.23
N ALA A 124 14.68 4.06 2.54
CA ALA A 124 15.42 4.84 3.52
C ALA A 124 15.65 6.30 3.09
N GLN A 125 15.93 6.54 1.80
CA GLN A 125 16.06 7.89 1.26
C GLN A 125 14.73 8.64 1.27
N VAL A 126 13.64 7.96 0.91
CA VAL A 126 12.28 8.53 1.01
C VAL A 126 11.93 8.87 2.46
N ALA A 127 12.20 7.95 3.39
CA ALA A 127 11.97 8.19 4.82
C ALA A 127 12.78 9.37 5.36
N ALA A 128 14.05 9.49 4.98
CA ALA A 128 14.90 10.63 5.37
C ALA A 128 14.33 11.96 4.86
N PHE A 129 13.94 12.01 3.59
CA PHE A 129 13.30 13.20 3.01
C PHE A 129 11.98 13.56 3.72
N LEU A 130 11.12 12.58 4.00
CA LEU A 130 9.88 12.82 4.72
C LEU A 130 10.11 13.37 6.13
N ARG A 131 11.18 12.94 6.82
CA ARG A 131 11.57 13.53 8.12
C ARG A 131 11.98 14.99 7.98
N GLU A 132 12.74 15.32 6.94
CA GLU A 132 13.15 16.71 6.66
C GLU A 132 11.92 17.59 6.38
N GLN A 133 10.97 17.11 5.58
CA GLN A 133 9.74 17.85 5.30
C GLN A 133 8.86 18.01 6.54
N ALA A 134 8.73 16.98 7.37
CA ALA A 134 7.92 17.05 8.59
C ALA A 134 8.46 18.05 9.63
N GLY A 135 9.77 18.34 9.60
CA GLY A 135 10.43 19.33 10.45
C GLY A 135 10.57 20.71 9.83
N ALA A 136 10.33 20.85 8.52
CA ALA A 136 10.32 22.13 7.84
C ALA A 136 8.92 22.75 8.00
N GLU A 137 8.80 23.85 8.72
CA GLU A 137 7.56 24.64 8.72
C GLU A 137 7.28 25.07 7.27
N HIS A 138 6.26 24.49 6.65
CA HIS A 138 5.80 24.87 5.32
C HIS A 138 5.07 26.23 5.41
N HIS A 139 5.86 27.32 5.44
CA HIS A 139 5.38 28.71 5.32
C HIS A 139 4.98 29.07 3.89
#